data_AF-A0A820Y7Y8-F1
#
_entry.id   AF-A0A820Y7Y8-F1
#
_cell.length_a   1.000
_cell.length_b   1.000
_cell.length_c   1.000
_cell.angle_alpha   90.00
_cell.angle_beta   90.00
_cell.angle_gamma   90.00
#
_symmetry.space_group_name_H-M   'P 1'
#
loop_
_entity.id
_entity.type
_entity.pdbx_description
1 polymer ?
#
loop_
_entity_poly.entity_id
_entity_poly.type
_entity_poly.pdbx_seq_one_letter_code
_entity_poly.pdbx_strand_id
1 'polypeptide(L)'
;MAGRLISEDSDEEFQEIQLSKLQNNYRHAREDQHEFTIEKKDQLRTQSKTLQQLAKERDELDKVYRLAESLENQKRDEEKTKKLRELIQTKDEIQNEIQNEQAISTDLDAKLREWEKKIRQKQTEIGGSNAAITFNANVRKQERVLENRLDTALKRFNSLLTTNSLLRSEIDNLRNERERYENLSQKSENELRDLRVQLVECIERSVTSYEQRKDANAKAIILQTKAETDKLTAEGEMRELERQISHDRKLRDFMKLKSQERQEDEGLVTYRKRREAEANEKRRKEKEEHSVEAYESKFKQIQNINGEQDLDKLVDKFIEVEDKNFALFNYINELNNQIEMLQEQIADIKKEIRRFEAQGVELEDQRQKMLDQMEDKRSQAAKLAEEYEEKMRSAKKILDQCRAGIDSIFKKIGCDRRQIDHLLQSHEGVTEDNMLRYLGTIEERTNELLMAQATMNAKEQNIPLRERAPNLIGDGPSGPAPHVHVHLPNTDDRRDQEEKVEDELKPLTREELKQRAIDHVRNLEKRALQEQSKYPDMSPTASREKSTNGASKSAGGETGKTPTARGR
;
A
#
# COMPACT_ATOMS: atom_id res chain seq x y z
N MET A 1 -209.76 -15.04 13.90
CA MET A 1 -211.07 -14.60 13.40
C MET A 1 -211.04 -13.09 13.17
N ALA A 2 -211.20 -12.68 11.90
CA ALA A 2 -211.76 -11.43 11.31
C ALA A 2 -211.50 -10.00 11.87
N GLY A 3 -211.07 -9.08 10.97
CA GLY A 3 -211.86 -7.87 10.60
C GLY A 3 -211.23 -6.44 10.55
N ARG A 4 -211.08 -5.85 9.31
CA ARG A 4 -211.18 -4.43 8.80
C ARG A 4 -210.36 -3.23 9.39
N LEU A 5 -210.00 -2.12 8.68
CA LEU A 5 -209.47 -1.75 7.32
C LEU A 5 -209.53 -0.18 7.12
N ILE A 6 -208.45 0.45 6.59
CA ILE A 6 -208.30 1.78 5.88
C ILE A 6 -208.29 3.06 6.78
N SER A 7 -207.47 4.15 6.66
CA SER A 7 -206.63 4.82 5.62
C SER A 7 -205.49 5.70 6.22
N GLU A 8 -204.48 6.07 5.41
CA GLU A 8 -203.07 6.41 5.79
C GLU A 8 -202.69 7.91 5.80
N ASP A 9 -202.14 8.35 6.95
CA ASP A 9 -201.29 9.54 7.22
C ASP A 9 -199.83 9.05 7.40
N SER A 10 -198.81 9.67 6.78
CA SER A 10 -197.38 9.73 7.20
C SER A 10 -196.43 9.95 6.00
N ASP A 11 -196.06 11.18 5.61
CA ASP A 11 -194.86 11.39 4.75
C ASP A 11 -194.32 12.85 4.63
N GLU A 12 -195.03 13.88 5.12
CA GLU A 12 -194.59 15.29 4.94
C GLU A 12 -193.47 15.75 5.90
N GLU A 13 -193.35 15.20 7.11
CA GLU A 13 -192.36 15.66 8.12
C GLU A 13 -190.92 15.16 7.89
N PHE A 14 -190.73 14.06 7.14
CA PHE A 14 -189.40 13.49 6.87
C PHE A 14 -188.62 14.30 5.81
N GLN A 15 -189.32 15.04 4.94
CA GLN A 15 -188.69 15.80 3.86
C GLN A 15 -188.02 17.09 4.34
N GLU A 16 -188.55 17.77 5.36
CA GLU A 16 -187.95 19.03 5.87
C GLU A 16 -186.61 18.81 6.61
N ILE A 17 -186.47 17.72 7.37
CA ILE A 17 -185.23 17.39 8.10
C ILE A 17 -184.10 17.01 7.13
N GLN A 18 -184.42 16.34 6.02
CA GLN A 18 -183.45 16.04 4.96
C GLN A 18 -182.99 17.32 4.25
N LEU A 19 -183.87 18.27 4.01
CA LEU A 19 -183.55 19.54 3.36
C LEU A 19 -182.60 20.42 4.21
N SER A 20 -182.81 20.47 5.53
CA SER A 20 -181.94 21.20 6.46
C SER A 20 -180.53 20.59 6.57
N LYS A 21 -180.44 19.24 6.62
CA LYS A 21 -179.13 18.54 6.57
C LYS A 21 -178.42 18.75 5.24
N LEU A 22 -179.15 18.74 4.12
CA LEU A 22 -178.59 18.99 2.80
C LEU A 22 -178.09 20.44 2.68
N GLN A 23 -178.81 21.43 3.22
CA GLN A 23 -178.37 22.83 3.26
C GLN A 23 -177.12 23.04 4.11
N ASN A 24 -177.02 22.43 5.29
CA ASN A 24 -175.82 22.53 6.13
C ASN A 24 -174.62 21.82 5.49
N ASN A 25 -174.81 20.65 4.87
CA ASN A 25 -173.75 19.97 4.13
C ASN A 25 -173.30 20.79 2.91
N TYR A 26 -174.22 21.47 2.22
CA TYR A 26 -173.86 22.37 1.11
C TYR A 26 -173.08 23.59 1.57
N ARG A 27 -173.36 24.09 2.78
CA ARG A 27 -172.62 25.22 3.36
C ARG A 27 -171.21 24.81 3.79
N HIS A 28 -171.05 23.69 4.50
CA HIS A 28 -169.72 23.19 4.86
C HIS A 28 -168.90 22.81 3.64
N ALA A 29 -169.48 22.13 2.64
CA ALA A 29 -168.77 21.83 1.40
C ALA A 29 -168.35 23.11 0.64
N ARG A 30 -169.14 24.19 0.72
CA ARG A 30 -168.79 25.48 0.12
C ARG A 30 -167.71 26.23 0.92
N GLU A 31 -167.73 26.15 2.24
CA GLU A 31 -166.70 26.70 3.13
C GLU A 31 -165.37 25.94 2.94
N ASP A 32 -165.38 24.59 2.90
CA ASP A 32 -164.21 23.75 2.62
C ASP A 32 -163.67 23.98 1.20
N GLN A 33 -164.55 24.14 0.19
CA GLN A 33 -164.12 24.48 -1.16
C GLN A 33 -163.51 25.89 -1.21
N HIS A 34 -163.98 26.82 -0.38
CA HIS A 34 -163.40 28.15 -0.26
C HIS A 34 -162.04 28.12 0.46
N GLU A 35 -161.92 27.38 1.56
CA GLU A 35 -160.68 27.24 2.32
C GLU A 35 -159.61 26.50 1.51
N PHE A 36 -159.96 25.40 0.84
CA PHE A 36 -159.06 24.70 -0.08
C PHE A 36 -158.62 25.59 -1.25
N THR A 37 -159.50 26.45 -1.78
CA THR A 37 -159.10 27.40 -2.83
C THR A 37 -158.23 28.54 -2.30
N ILE A 38 -158.36 28.94 -1.04
CA ILE A 38 -157.46 29.90 -0.39
C ILE A 38 -156.09 29.25 -0.12
N GLU A 39 -156.05 28.07 0.48
CA GLU A 39 -154.81 27.32 0.73
C GLU A 39 -154.05 27.03 -0.57
N LYS A 40 -154.76 26.62 -1.64
CA LYS A 40 -154.13 26.42 -2.96
C LYS A 40 -153.61 27.72 -3.55
N LYS A 41 -154.31 28.84 -3.36
CA LYS A 41 -153.84 30.17 -3.78
C LYS A 41 -152.62 30.62 -2.97
N ASP A 42 -152.57 30.33 -1.67
CA ASP A 42 -151.42 30.67 -0.82
C ASP A 42 -150.22 29.75 -1.07
N GLN A 43 -150.43 28.46 -1.34
CA GLN A 43 -149.40 27.54 -1.86
C GLN A 43 -148.87 28.02 -3.22
N LEU A 44 -149.75 28.45 -4.14
CA LEU A 44 -149.34 29.03 -5.42
C LEU A 44 -148.56 30.34 -5.23
N ARG A 45 -148.93 31.17 -4.25
CA ARG A 45 -148.20 32.40 -3.91
C ARG A 45 -146.83 32.11 -3.30
N THR A 46 -146.71 31.14 -2.41
CA THR A 46 -145.40 30.74 -1.84
C THR A 46 -144.51 30.11 -2.90
N GLN A 47 -145.04 29.20 -3.72
CA GLN A 47 -144.33 28.63 -4.87
C GLN A 47 -143.92 29.71 -5.89
N SER A 48 -144.77 30.72 -6.15
CA SER A 48 -144.40 31.83 -7.03
C SER A 48 -143.30 32.71 -6.43
N LYS A 49 -143.31 32.92 -5.11
CA LYS A 49 -142.24 33.66 -4.41
C LYS A 49 -140.91 32.90 -4.43
N THR A 50 -140.91 31.59 -4.20
CA THR A 50 -139.69 30.77 -4.28
C THR A 50 -139.16 30.68 -5.70
N LEU A 51 -140.04 30.53 -6.70
CA LEU A 51 -139.65 30.60 -8.12
C LEU A 51 -139.04 31.95 -8.49
N GLN A 52 -139.58 33.06 -7.96
CA GLN A 52 -138.99 34.38 -8.16
C GLN A 52 -137.63 34.54 -7.47
N GLN A 53 -137.43 33.96 -6.28
CA GLN A 53 -136.12 33.95 -5.60
C GLN A 53 -135.10 33.13 -6.40
N LEU A 54 -135.46 31.92 -6.81
CA LEU A 54 -134.60 31.06 -7.64
C LEU A 54 -134.28 31.71 -9.00
N ALA A 55 -135.23 32.42 -9.59
CA ALA A 55 -134.98 33.17 -10.83
C ALA A 55 -133.97 34.30 -10.61
N LYS A 56 -134.07 35.04 -9.49
CA LYS A 56 -133.08 36.07 -9.13
C LYS A 56 -131.70 35.47 -8.86
N GLU A 57 -131.63 34.38 -8.12
CA GLU A 57 -130.37 33.66 -7.87
C GLU A 57 -129.76 33.13 -9.18
N ARG A 58 -130.59 32.59 -10.09
CA ARG A 58 -130.13 32.17 -11.42
C ARG A 58 -129.58 33.35 -12.21
N ASP A 59 -130.25 34.50 -12.20
CA ASP A 59 -129.79 35.70 -12.90
C ASP A 59 -128.52 36.28 -12.27
N GLU A 60 -128.35 36.17 -10.95
CA GLU A 60 -127.11 36.55 -10.26
C GLU A 60 -125.96 35.60 -10.60
N LEU A 61 -126.19 34.29 -10.58
CA LEU A 61 -125.21 33.28 -11.00
C LEU A 61 -124.85 33.43 -12.48
N ASP A 62 -125.82 33.69 -13.36
CA ASP A 62 -125.59 33.96 -14.79
C ASP A 62 -124.70 35.19 -14.97
N LYS A 63 -124.87 36.24 -14.16
CA LYS A 63 -124.00 37.42 -14.18
C LYS A 63 -122.58 37.10 -13.72
N VAL A 64 -122.42 36.34 -12.62
CA VAL A 64 -121.10 35.92 -12.11
C VAL A 64 -120.41 35.01 -13.13
N TYR A 65 -121.15 34.08 -13.74
CA TYR A 65 -120.65 33.20 -14.78
C TYR A 65 -120.17 33.99 -16.00
N ARG A 66 -120.95 34.96 -16.50
CA ARG A 66 -120.54 35.85 -17.60
C ARG A 66 -119.36 36.74 -17.25
N LEU A 67 -119.24 37.18 -16.00
CA LEU A 67 -118.08 37.95 -15.55
C LEU A 67 -116.82 37.07 -15.48
N ALA A 68 -116.95 35.82 -15.04
CA ALA A 68 -115.86 34.85 -15.06
C ALA A 68 -115.47 34.45 -16.49
N GLU A 69 -116.45 34.24 -17.38
CA GLU A 69 -116.25 34.01 -18.82
C GLU A 69 -115.95 35.28 -19.61
N SER A 70 -115.89 36.44 -18.97
CA SER A 70 -115.53 37.67 -19.65
C SER A 70 -114.19 37.49 -20.34
N LEU A 71 -114.14 37.85 -21.63
CA LEU A 71 -112.94 37.76 -22.46
C LEU A 71 -111.72 38.40 -21.78
N GLU A 72 -111.92 39.44 -20.96
CA GLU A 72 -110.83 40.09 -20.24
C GLU A 72 -110.28 39.24 -19.08
N ASN A 73 -111.13 38.50 -18.36
CA ASN A 73 -110.68 37.60 -17.29
C ASN A 73 -110.02 36.34 -17.87
N GLN A 74 -110.57 35.77 -18.95
CA GLN A 74 -109.94 34.66 -19.67
C GLN A 74 -108.55 35.05 -20.19
N LYS A 75 -108.41 36.24 -20.80
CA LYS A 75 -107.10 36.76 -21.24
C LYS A 75 -106.13 36.93 -20.06
N ARG A 76 -106.58 37.46 -18.92
CA ARG A 76 -105.75 37.60 -17.71
C ARG A 76 -105.29 36.24 -17.18
N ASP A 77 -106.14 35.22 -17.23
CA ASP A 77 -105.79 33.88 -16.77
C ASP A 77 -104.89 33.13 -17.78
N GLU A 78 -105.07 33.36 -19.09
CA GLU A 78 -104.13 32.94 -20.13
C GLU A 78 -102.75 33.59 -19.95
N GLU A 79 -102.70 34.89 -19.63
CA GLU A 79 -101.45 35.58 -19.35
C GLU A 79 -100.77 35.05 -18.08
N LYS A 80 -101.53 34.81 -17.00
CA LYS A 80 -101.00 34.20 -15.77
C LYS A 80 -100.49 32.77 -16.03
N THR A 81 -101.19 31.97 -16.82
CA THR A 81 -100.76 30.60 -17.16
C THR A 81 -99.56 30.57 -18.10
N LYS A 82 -99.40 31.57 -18.99
CA LYS A 82 -98.16 31.77 -19.76
C LYS A 82 -96.99 32.14 -18.83
N LYS A 83 -97.17 33.14 -17.96
CA LYS A 83 -96.16 33.54 -16.97
C LYS A 83 -95.79 32.39 -16.03
N LEU A 84 -96.76 31.59 -15.60
CA LEU A 84 -96.50 30.42 -14.74
C LEU A 84 -95.67 29.35 -15.48
N ARG A 85 -95.94 29.13 -16.77
CA ARG A 85 -95.13 28.21 -17.59
C ARG A 85 -93.70 28.71 -17.76
N GLU A 86 -93.52 30.00 -18.04
CA GLU A 86 -92.18 30.62 -18.12
C GLU A 86 -91.44 30.49 -16.77
N LEU A 87 -92.11 30.74 -15.64
CA LEU A 87 -91.53 30.56 -14.31
C LEU A 87 -91.17 29.10 -14.00
N ILE A 88 -91.95 28.13 -14.46
CA ILE A 88 -91.61 26.71 -14.30
C ILE A 88 -90.39 26.35 -15.14
N GLN A 89 -90.32 26.81 -16.39
CA GLN A 89 -89.16 26.58 -17.26
C GLN A 89 -87.88 27.16 -16.66
N THR A 90 -87.91 28.43 -16.23
CA THR A 90 -86.76 29.06 -15.57
C THR A 90 -86.36 28.38 -14.27
N LYS A 91 -87.33 27.87 -13.48
CA LYS A 91 -87.04 27.06 -12.30
C LYS A 91 -86.33 25.75 -12.67
N ASP A 92 -86.81 25.05 -13.69
CA ASP A 92 -86.20 23.79 -14.15
C ASP A 92 -84.78 24.03 -14.71
N GLU A 93 -84.56 25.14 -15.43
CA GLU A 93 -83.24 25.58 -15.90
C GLU A 93 -82.27 25.82 -14.73
N ILE A 94 -82.67 26.64 -13.74
CA ILE A 94 -81.86 26.91 -12.54
C ILE A 94 -81.60 25.62 -11.76
N GLN A 95 -82.59 24.72 -11.67
CA GLN A 95 -82.42 23.46 -10.96
C GLN A 95 -81.42 22.54 -11.68
N ASN A 96 -81.39 22.53 -13.01
CA ASN A 96 -80.37 21.82 -13.78
C ASN A 96 -78.98 22.44 -13.60
N GLU A 97 -78.87 23.78 -13.59
CA GLU A 97 -77.60 24.46 -13.30
C GLU A 97 -77.07 24.12 -11.90
N ILE A 98 -77.93 24.15 -10.88
CA ILE A 98 -77.57 23.76 -9.51
C ILE A 98 -77.10 22.30 -9.47
N GLN A 99 -77.79 21.39 -10.17
CA GLN A 99 -77.37 19.97 -10.22
C GLN A 99 -76.01 19.80 -10.90
N ASN A 100 -75.74 20.55 -11.98
CA ASN A 100 -74.45 20.54 -12.65
C ASN A 100 -73.33 21.09 -11.74
N GLU A 101 -73.57 22.21 -11.06
CA GLU A 101 -72.62 22.77 -10.09
C GLU A 101 -72.37 21.83 -8.91
N GLN A 102 -73.40 21.16 -8.40
CA GLN A 102 -73.25 20.14 -7.36
C GLN A 102 -72.40 18.97 -7.85
N ALA A 103 -72.63 18.49 -9.09
CA ALA A 103 -71.81 17.44 -9.68
C ALA A 103 -70.33 17.87 -9.79
N ILE A 104 -70.07 19.09 -10.26
CA ILE A 104 -68.71 19.65 -10.32
C ILE A 104 -68.08 19.75 -8.92
N SER A 105 -68.83 20.22 -7.92
CA SER A 105 -68.34 20.28 -6.53
C SER A 105 -67.95 18.90 -6.01
N THR A 106 -68.75 17.86 -6.29
CA THR A 106 -68.44 16.50 -5.87
C THR A 106 -67.18 15.94 -6.56
N ASP A 107 -66.94 16.27 -7.83
CA ASP A 107 -65.72 15.88 -8.55
C ASP A 107 -64.48 16.62 -8.01
N LEU A 108 -64.62 17.90 -7.69
CA LEU A 108 -63.56 18.68 -7.04
C LEU A 108 -63.24 18.16 -5.65
N ASP A 109 -64.24 17.79 -4.84
CA ASP A 109 -64.05 17.17 -3.54
C ASP A 109 -63.36 15.80 -3.64
N ALA A 110 -63.68 15.01 -4.68
CA ALA A 110 -62.99 13.76 -4.95
C ALA A 110 -61.51 13.99 -5.30
N LYS A 111 -61.22 14.96 -6.17
CA LYS A 111 -59.84 15.36 -6.52
C LYS A 111 -59.08 15.89 -5.30
N LEU A 112 -59.71 16.70 -4.45
CA LEU A 112 -59.11 17.18 -3.20
C LEU A 112 -58.71 16.02 -2.29
N ARG A 113 -59.59 15.03 -2.11
CA ARG A 113 -59.28 13.82 -1.31
C ARG A 113 -58.12 13.02 -1.89
N GLU A 114 -58.03 12.89 -3.21
CA GLU A 114 -56.90 12.22 -3.86
C GLU A 114 -55.58 12.96 -3.61
N TRP A 115 -55.59 14.29 -3.75
CA TRP A 115 -54.40 15.11 -3.51
C TRP A 115 -53.99 15.11 -2.05
N GLU A 116 -54.93 15.20 -1.11
CA GLU A 116 -54.67 15.05 0.32
C GLU A 116 -54.04 13.70 0.64
N LYS A 117 -54.53 12.62 0.01
CA LYS A 117 -53.93 11.27 0.15
C LYS A 117 -52.50 11.23 -0.39
N LYS A 118 -52.24 11.81 -1.56
CA LYS A 118 -50.88 11.90 -2.14
C LYS A 118 -49.94 12.71 -1.24
N ILE A 119 -50.41 13.82 -0.68
CA ILE A 119 -49.63 14.65 0.25
C ILE A 119 -49.29 13.86 1.52
N ARG A 120 -50.27 13.16 2.12
CA ARG A 120 -50.03 12.32 3.30
C ARG A 120 -49.02 11.20 2.99
N GLN A 121 -49.15 10.54 1.84
CA GLN A 121 -48.19 9.52 1.40
C GLN A 121 -46.77 10.10 1.28
N LYS A 122 -46.62 11.27 0.66
CA LYS A 122 -45.31 11.95 0.58
C LYS A 122 -44.79 12.37 1.95
N GLN A 123 -45.63 12.86 2.85
CA GLN A 123 -45.21 13.18 4.22
C GLN A 123 -44.75 11.93 5.00
N THR A 124 -45.39 10.78 4.78
CA THR A 124 -44.96 9.51 5.36
C THR A 124 -43.66 8.98 4.72
N GLU A 125 -43.52 9.09 3.40
CA GLU A 125 -42.29 8.71 2.67
C GLU A 125 -41.08 9.57 3.09
N ILE A 126 -41.30 10.87 3.32
CA ILE A 126 -40.26 11.80 3.77
C ILE A 126 -39.96 11.64 5.28
N GLY A 127 -40.67 10.74 5.98
CA GLY A 127 -40.43 10.43 7.40
C GLY A 127 -40.88 11.54 8.37
N GLY A 128 -41.73 12.45 7.92
CA GLY A 128 -42.16 13.63 8.68
C GLY A 128 -41.10 14.73 8.77
N SER A 129 -41.51 15.91 9.25
CA SER A 129 -40.64 17.11 9.31
C SER A 129 -39.36 16.91 10.14
N ASN A 130 -39.40 16.00 11.13
CA ASN A 130 -38.28 15.73 12.01
C ASN A 130 -37.28 14.70 11.45
N ALA A 131 -37.61 13.94 10.41
CA ALA A 131 -36.67 12.95 9.84
C ALA A 131 -35.43 13.62 9.24
N ALA A 132 -35.58 14.77 8.59
CA ALA A 132 -34.44 15.52 8.06
C ALA A 132 -33.53 16.03 9.20
N ILE A 133 -34.10 16.46 10.32
CA ILE A 133 -33.34 16.95 11.48
C ILE A 133 -32.60 15.79 12.16
N THR A 134 -33.25 14.66 12.37
CA THR A 134 -32.63 13.48 12.99
C THR A 134 -31.58 12.85 12.08
N PHE A 135 -31.81 12.82 10.76
CA PHE A 135 -30.82 12.38 9.77
C PHE A 135 -29.58 13.27 9.79
N ASN A 136 -29.75 14.60 9.70
CA ASN A 136 -28.62 15.53 9.78
C ASN A 136 -27.87 15.45 11.12
N ALA A 137 -28.59 15.25 12.24
CA ALA A 137 -27.96 15.03 13.54
C ALA A 137 -27.14 13.74 13.59
N ASN A 138 -27.61 12.66 12.95
CA ASN A 138 -26.88 11.41 12.84
C ASN A 138 -25.65 11.54 11.93
N VAL A 139 -25.77 12.23 10.80
CA VAL A 139 -24.64 12.53 9.91
C VAL A 139 -23.57 13.33 10.65
N ARG A 140 -23.94 14.39 11.37
CA ARG A 140 -22.99 15.17 12.20
C ARG A 140 -22.32 14.35 13.30
N LYS A 141 -23.05 13.40 13.90
CA LYS A 141 -22.45 12.45 14.88
C LYS A 141 -21.44 11.52 14.19
N GLN A 142 -21.76 11.01 13.01
CA GLN A 142 -20.86 10.16 12.23
C GLN A 142 -19.61 10.92 11.80
N GLU A 143 -19.77 12.16 11.32
CA GLU A 143 -18.68 13.07 10.97
C GLU A 143 -17.72 13.24 12.15
N ARG A 144 -18.22 13.58 13.35
CA ARG A 144 -17.40 13.69 14.57
C ARG A 144 -16.68 12.40 14.94
N VAL A 145 -17.32 11.24 14.76
CA VAL A 145 -16.68 9.94 15.03
C VAL A 145 -15.54 9.68 14.04
N LEU A 146 -15.74 10.01 12.77
CA LEU A 146 -14.71 9.88 11.74
C LEU A 146 -13.56 10.86 11.97
N GLU A 147 -13.85 12.11 12.33
CA GLU A 147 -12.86 13.11 12.73
C GLU A 147 -12.03 12.64 13.93
N ASN A 148 -12.66 12.15 14.99
CA ASN A 148 -11.96 11.62 16.16
C ASN A 148 -11.09 10.41 15.82
N ARG A 149 -11.57 9.54 14.92
CA ARG A 149 -10.80 8.39 14.45
C ARG A 149 -9.60 8.83 13.61
N LEU A 150 -9.77 9.85 12.77
CA LEU A 150 -8.69 10.46 11.99
C LEU A 150 -7.65 11.09 12.92
N ASP A 151 -8.05 11.91 13.89
CA ASP A 151 -7.15 12.52 14.86
C ASP A 151 -6.38 11.47 15.68
N THR A 152 -7.06 10.40 16.11
CA THR A 152 -6.39 9.29 16.80
C THR A 152 -5.37 8.59 15.89
N ALA A 153 -5.69 8.41 14.61
CA ALA A 153 -4.78 7.81 13.64
C ALA A 153 -3.57 8.72 13.37
N LEU A 154 -3.78 10.02 13.23
CA LEU A 154 -2.72 11.03 13.05
C LEU A 154 -1.81 11.10 14.27
N LYS A 155 -2.36 11.08 15.49
CA LYS A 155 -1.57 11.02 16.73
C LYS A 155 -0.70 9.77 16.79
N ARG A 156 -1.25 8.60 16.42
CA ARG A 156 -0.48 7.35 16.33
C ARG A 156 0.60 7.43 15.26
N PHE A 157 0.28 7.97 14.09
CA PHE A 157 1.24 8.15 13.01
C PHE A 157 2.40 9.07 13.42
N ASN A 158 2.11 10.22 14.02
CA ASN A 158 3.11 11.14 14.52
C ASN A 158 3.96 10.49 15.63
N SER A 159 3.33 9.73 16.54
CA SER A 159 4.08 8.97 17.55
C SER A 159 5.03 7.96 16.90
N LEU A 160 4.57 7.19 15.92
CA LEU A 160 5.41 6.25 15.17
C LEU A 160 6.53 6.94 14.41
N LEU A 161 6.29 8.15 13.89
CA LEU A 161 7.30 8.93 13.19
C LEU A 161 8.38 9.43 14.16
N THR A 162 7.98 9.88 15.35
CA THR A 162 8.93 10.25 16.42
C THR A 162 9.75 9.05 16.92
N THR A 163 9.13 7.89 17.13
CA THR A 163 9.87 6.68 17.53
C THR A 163 10.79 6.21 16.41
N ASN A 164 10.38 6.30 15.15
CA ASN A 164 11.26 5.98 14.02
C ASN A 164 12.46 6.93 13.94
N SER A 165 12.25 8.23 14.17
CA SER A 165 13.34 9.21 14.24
C SER A 165 14.33 8.89 15.37
N LEU A 166 13.83 8.49 16.54
CA LEU A 166 14.67 8.09 17.67
C LEU A 166 15.47 6.82 17.35
N LEU A 167 14.83 5.79 16.78
CA LEU A 167 15.50 4.56 16.38
C LEU A 167 16.57 4.81 15.31
N ARG A 168 16.32 5.73 14.35
CA ARG A 168 17.36 6.13 13.38
C ARG A 168 18.56 6.76 14.07
N SER A 169 18.33 7.68 15.00
CA SER A 169 19.42 8.28 15.78
C SER A 169 20.17 7.24 16.62
N GLU A 170 19.48 6.25 17.18
CA GLU A 170 20.10 5.16 17.93
C GLU A 170 20.95 4.26 17.03
N ILE A 171 20.45 3.91 15.83
CA ILE A 171 21.23 3.17 14.82
C ILE A 171 22.48 3.94 14.42
N ASP A 172 22.39 5.25 14.20
CA ASP A 172 23.55 6.07 13.83
C ASP A 172 24.55 6.18 14.99
N ASN A 173 24.08 6.28 16.24
CA ASN A 173 24.95 6.22 17.42
C ASN A 173 25.67 4.87 17.52
N LEU A 174 24.96 3.76 17.36
CA LEU A 174 25.55 2.41 17.39
C LEU A 174 26.54 2.18 16.24
N ARG A 175 26.29 2.76 15.06
CA ARG A 175 27.24 2.74 13.94
C ARG A 175 28.52 3.50 14.26
N ASN A 176 28.39 4.70 14.83
CA ASN A 176 29.54 5.50 15.26
C ASN A 176 30.33 4.81 16.37
N GLU A 177 29.65 4.17 17.33
CA GLU A 177 30.31 3.37 18.36
C GLU A 177 31.05 2.19 17.76
N ARG A 178 30.41 1.43 16.86
CA ARG A 178 31.06 0.32 16.15
C ARG A 178 32.30 0.78 15.39
N GLU A 179 32.23 1.89 14.66
CA GLU A 179 33.39 2.45 13.94
C GLU A 179 34.53 2.80 14.90
N ARG A 180 34.22 3.40 16.06
CA ARG A 180 35.21 3.67 17.11
C ARG A 180 35.84 2.38 17.66
N TYR A 181 35.04 1.35 17.90
CA TYR A 181 35.53 0.04 18.37
C TYR A 181 36.40 -0.65 17.31
N GLU A 182 36.01 -0.61 16.04
CA GLU A 182 36.77 -1.21 14.94
C GLU A 182 38.12 -0.51 14.76
N ASN A 183 38.14 0.83 14.82
CA ASN A 183 39.37 1.61 14.82
C ASN A 183 40.28 1.30 16.02
N LEU A 184 39.71 1.13 17.22
CA LEU A 184 40.48 0.75 18.41
C LEU A 184 41.05 -0.66 18.28
N SER A 185 40.24 -1.62 17.81
CA SER A 185 40.68 -3.00 17.57
C SER A 185 41.82 -3.06 16.56
N GLN A 186 41.71 -2.32 15.46
CA GLN A 186 42.76 -2.26 14.44
C GLN A 186 44.06 -1.67 15.00
N LYS A 187 43.98 -0.64 15.86
CA LYS A 187 45.16 -0.11 16.57
C LYS A 187 45.79 -1.16 17.48
N SER A 188 45.00 -1.85 18.30
CA SER A 188 45.52 -2.91 19.18
C SER A 188 46.12 -4.07 18.40
N GLU A 189 45.56 -4.43 17.25
CA GLU A 189 46.15 -5.43 16.35
C GLU A 189 47.49 -4.96 15.76
N ASN A 190 47.60 -3.70 15.36
CA ASN A 190 48.85 -3.13 14.88
C ASN A 190 49.92 -3.13 15.97
N GLU A 191 49.57 -2.70 17.18
CA GLU A 191 50.47 -2.76 18.34
C GLU A 191 50.93 -4.19 18.64
N LEU A 192 50.04 -5.18 18.52
CA LEU A 192 50.40 -6.60 18.66
C LEU A 192 51.33 -7.09 17.54
N ARG A 193 51.13 -6.64 16.30
CA ARG A 193 52.03 -6.96 15.18
C ARG A 193 53.41 -6.35 15.43
N ASP A 194 53.48 -5.09 15.84
CA ASP A 194 54.74 -4.40 16.14
C ASP A 194 55.48 -5.09 17.29
N LEU A 195 54.77 -5.47 18.36
CA LEU A 195 55.35 -6.21 19.48
C LEU A 195 55.90 -7.59 19.04
N ARG A 196 55.21 -8.28 18.13
CA ARG A 196 55.71 -9.56 17.57
C ARG A 196 56.99 -9.35 16.77
N VAL A 197 57.06 -8.30 15.96
CA VAL A 197 58.28 -7.96 15.21
C VAL A 197 59.43 -7.64 16.18
N GLN A 198 59.19 -6.82 17.20
CA GLN A 198 60.18 -6.52 18.23
C GLN A 198 60.64 -7.77 19.00
N LEU A 199 59.72 -8.70 19.28
CA LEU A 199 60.06 -9.97 19.92
C LEU A 199 60.98 -10.81 19.03
N VAL A 200 60.67 -10.95 17.75
CA VAL A 200 61.52 -11.67 16.78
C VAL A 200 62.89 -11.03 16.69
N GLU A 201 62.96 -9.70 16.55
CA GLU A 201 64.22 -8.96 16.52
C GLU A 201 65.04 -9.16 17.80
N CYS A 202 64.39 -9.17 18.98
CA CYS A 202 65.06 -9.45 20.25
C CYS A 202 65.62 -10.88 20.32
N ILE A 203 64.87 -11.86 19.79
CA ILE A 203 65.32 -13.26 19.70
C ILE A 203 66.52 -13.35 18.76
N GLU A 204 66.46 -12.74 17.58
CA GLU A 204 67.58 -12.72 16.61
C GLU A 204 68.83 -12.10 17.24
N ARG A 205 68.72 -10.92 17.85
CA ARG A 205 69.84 -10.27 18.57
C ARG A 205 70.41 -11.17 19.67
N SER A 206 69.55 -11.90 20.38
CA SER A 206 69.96 -12.85 21.42
C SER A 206 70.69 -14.06 20.83
N VAL A 207 70.22 -14.61 19.71
CA VAL A 207 70.86 -15.71 18.99
C VAL A 207 72.23 -15.29 18.46
N THR A 208 72.33 -14.13 17.81
CA THR A 208 73.61 -13.58 17.34
C THR A 208 74.60 -13.39 18.48
N SER A 209 74.14 -12.84 19.61
CA SER A 209 75.00 -12.70 20.80
C SER A 209 75.46 -14.04 21.37
N TYR A 210 74.59 -15.06 21.32
CA TYR A 210 74.91 -16.42 21.76
C TYR A 210 75.93 -17.09 20.85
N GLU A 211 75.78 -16.94 19.53
CA GLU A 211 76.74 -17.43 18.52
C GLU A 211 78.11 -16.77 18.69
N GLN A 212 78.15 -15.44 18.81
CA GLN A 212 79.40 -14.70 19.08
C GLN A 212 80.09 -15.20 20.35
N ARG A 213 79.33 -15.45 21.43
CA ARG A 213 79.87 -16.01 22.67
C ARG A 213 80.38 -17.43 22.48
N LYS A 214 79.66 -18.27 21.72
CA LYS A 214 80.08 -19.65 21.41
C LYS A 214 81.39 -19.64 20.63
N ASP A 215 81.54 -18.77 19.65
CA ASP A 215 82.76 -18.62 18.85
C ASP A 215 83.93 -18.11 19.68
N ALA A 216 83.68 -17.12 20.56
CA ALA A 216 84.69 -16.63 21.49
C ALA A 216 85.16 -17.72 22.45
N ASN A 217 84.24 -18.52 22.99
CA ASN A 217 84.57 -19.66 23.85
C ASN A 217 85.33 -20.75 23.09
N ALA A 218 84.94 -21.07 21.86
CA ALA A 218 85.67 -22.04 21.03
C ALA A 218 87.10 -21.57 20.76
N LYS A 219 87.29 -20.29 20.41
CA LYS A 219 88.62 -19.68 20.25
C LYS A 219 89.42 -19.72 21.56
N ALA A 220 88.79 -19.44 22.70
CA ALA A 220 89.44 -19.51 24.01
C ALA A 220 89.91 -20.93 24.34
N ILE A 221 89.10 -21.95 24.06
CA ILE A 221 89.47 -23.37 24.25
C ILE A 221 90.65 -23.73 23.34
N ILE A 222 90.63 -23.34 22.07
CA ILE A 222 91.75 -23.60 21.13
C ILE A 222 93.04 -22.93 21.59
N LEU A 223 92.97 -21.68 22.07
CA LEU A 223 94.13 -20.98 22.61
C LEU A 223 94.64 -21.64 23.90
N GLN A 224 93.75 -22.12 24.76
CA GLN A 224 94.13 -22.85 25.96
C GLN A 224 94.83 -24.17 25.63
N THR A 225 94.26 -24.99 24.74
CA THR A 225 94.89 -26.26 24.35
C THR A 225 96.23 -26.03 23.66
N LYS A 226 96.35 -25.00 22.81
CA LYS A 226 97.63 -24.63 22.20
C LYS A 226 98.66 -24.19 23.26
N ALA A 227 98.26 -23.37 24.23
CA ALA A 227 99.15 -22.96 25.31
C ALA A 227 99.59 -24.16 26.18
N GLU A 228 98.71 -25.13 26.41
CA GLU A 228 99.03 -26.37 27.12
C GLU A 228 100.00 -27.26 26.32
N THR A 229 99.81 -27.40 25.00
CA THR A 229 100.75 -28.14 24.15
C THR A 229 102.11 -27.46 24.07
N ASP A 230 102.13 -26.13 23.90
CA ASP A 230 103.37 -25.34 23.81
C ASP A 230 104.15 -25.41 25.13
N LYS A 231 103.45 -25.41 26.27
CA LYS A 231 104.05 -25.64 27.59
C LYS A 231 104.66 -27.05 27.68
N LEU A 232 103.92 -28.09 27.25
CA LEU A 232 104.42 -29.47 27.27
C LEU A 232 105.65 -29.66 26.36
N THR A 233 105.67 -29.04 25.18
CA THR A 233 106.83 -29.06 24.28
C THR A 233 108.02 -28.34 24.91
N ALA A 234 107.81 -27.15 25.50
CA ALA A 234 108.88 -26.42 26.19
C ALA A 234 109.43 -27.19 27.40
N GLU A 235 108.58 -27.88 28.17
CA GLU A 235 109.03 -28.79 29.23
C GLU A 235 109.83 -29.99 28.68
N GLY A 236 109.42 -30.53 27.51
CA GLY A 236 110.14 -31.59 26.81
C GLY A 236 111.53 -31.16 26.36
N GLU A 237 111.62 -30.02 25.68
CA GLU A 237 112.87 -29.39 25.24
C GLU A 237 113.78 -29.08 26.45
N MET A 238 113.21 -28.55 27.53
CA MET A 238 113.97 -28.28 28.77
C MET A 238 114.57 -29.57 29.36
N ARG A 239 113.80 -30.67 29.41
CA ARG A 239 114.32 -31.97 29.87
C ARG A 239 115.40 -32.52 28.94
N GLU A 240 115.29 -32.29 27.63
CA GLU A 240 116.32 -32.71 26.67
C GLU A 240 117.60 -31.90 26.84
N LEU A 241 117.50 -30.58 26.99
CA LEU A 241 118.63 -29.71 27.32
C LEU A 241 119.27 -30.12 28.66
N GLU A 242 118.48 -30.45 29.69
CA GLU A 242 119.00 -30.98 30.95
C GLU A 242 119.75 -32.31 30.76
N ARG A 243 119.24 -33.21 29.91
CA ARG A 243 119.93 -34.47 29.55
C ARG A 243 121.24 -34.22 28.82
N GLN A 244 121.25 -33.30 27.85
CA GLN A 244 122.46 -32.89 27.14
C GLN A 244 123.48 -32.28 28.10
N ILE A 245 123.07 -31.37 28.99
CA ILE A 245 123.94 -30.78 30.01
C ILE A 245 124.47 -31.87 30.97
N SER A 246 123.64 -32.83 31.37
CA SER A 246 124.05 -33.96 32.21
C SER A 246 125.06 -34.86 31.50
N HIS A 247 124.83 -35.16 30.22
CA HIS A 247 125.76 -35.90 29.38
C HIS A 247 127.09 -35.15 29.21
N ASP A 248 127.04 -33.85 28.91
CA ASP A 248 128.23 -32.99 28.79
C ASP A 248 128.97 -32.85 30.12
N ARG A 249 128.26 -32.78 31.26
CA ARG A 249 128.88 -32.82 32.59
C ARG A 249 129.59 -34.15 32.81
N LYS A 250 128.93 -35.28 32.54
CA LYS A 250 129.54 -36.61 32.62
C LYS A 250 130.72 -36.77 31.66
N LEU A 251 130.65 -36.22 30.46
CA LEU A 251 131.73 -36.23 29.48
C LEU A 251 132.88 -35.34 29.94
N ARG A 252 132.60 -34.14 30.46
CA ARG A 252 133.63 -33.26 31.06
C ARG A 252 134.29 -33.93 32.27
N ASP A 253 133.52 -34.57 33.13
CA ASP A 253 134.04 -35.30 34.29
C ASP A 253 134.83 -36.55 33.86
N PHE A 254 134.37 -37.26 32.82
CA PHE A 254 135.10 -38.37 32.20
C PHE A 254 136.38 -37.90 31.52
N MET A 255 136.37 -36.77 30.80
CA MET A 255 137.56 -36.16 30.20
C MET A 255 138.53 -35.63 31.27
N LYS A 256 138.04 -35.11 32.39
CA LYS A 256 138.87 -34.77 33.57
C LYS A 256 139.49 -36.02 34.20
N LEU A 257 138.74 -37.12 34.28
CA LEU A 257 139.21 -38.41 34.81
C LEU A 257 140.18 -39.11 33.83
N LYS A 258 139.99 -38.96 32.52
CA LYS A 258 140.90 -39.45 31.46
C LYS A 258 142.11 -38.56 31.24
N SER A 259 142.01 -37.26 31.56
CA SER A 259 143.14 -36.31 31.59
C SER A 259 143.90 -36.36 32.92
N GLN A 260 143.55 -37.28 33.83
CA GLN A 260 144.51 -37.74 34.82
C GLN A 260 145.55 -38.60 34.10
N GLU A 261 146.66 -37.94 33.82
CA GLU A 261 147.88 -38.42 33.19
C GLU A 261 148.28 -39.83 33.68
N ARG A 262 147.99 -40.83 32.83
CA ARG A 262 148.71 -42.10 32.78
C ARG A 262 148.93 -42.45 31.31
N GLN A 263 150.19 -42.73 31.02
CA GLN A 263 150.85 -42.88 29.73
C GLN A 263 150.07 -43.75 28.72
N GLU A 264 150.18 -43.35 27.46
CA GLU A 264 149.66 -44.02 26.28
C GLU A 264 150.21 -45.45 26.13
N ASP A 265 149.40 -46.30 25.50
CA ASP A 265 149.89 -47.46 24.74
C ASP A 265 149.06 -47.57 23.44
N GLU A 266 149.74 -47.42 22.31
CA GLU A 266 149.25 -47.10 20.95
C GLU A 266 148.64 -48.29 20.16
N GLY A 267 148.43 -49.46 20.78
CA GLY A 267 148.22 -50.71 20.02
C GLY A 267 146.79 -51.13 19.66
N LEU A 268 145.73 -50.59 20.28
CA LEU A 268 144.40 -51.26 20.26
C LEU A 268 143.22 -50.45 19.69
N VAL A 269 143.45 -49.23 19.21
CA VAL A 269 142.38 -48.32 18.74
C VAL A 269 142.01 -48.55 17.26
N THR A 270 142.84 -49.23 16.49
CA THR A 270 142.65 -49.40 15.03
C THR A 270 141.85 -50.65 14.65
N TYR A 271 141.67 -51.64 15.54
CA TYR A 271 140.95 -52.88 15.21
C TYR A 271 139.42 -52.80 15.43
N ARG A 272 138.93 -51.89 16.30
CA ARG A 272 137.48 -51.78 16.60
C ARG A 272 136.72 -50.86 15.63
N LYS A 273 137.36 -49.86 15.05
CA LYS A 273 136.69 -48.85 14.19
C LYS A 273 136.33 -49.33 12.78
N ARG A 274 136.84 -50.48 12.32
CA ARG A 274 136.59 -50.96 10.94
C ARG A 274 135.44 -51.97 10.82
N ARG A 275 135.03 -52.64 11.90
CA ARG A 275 134.01 -53.71 11.85
C ARG A 275 132.59 -53.25 12.22
N GLU A 276 132.44 -52.06 12.79
CA GLU A 276 131.16 -51.51 13.26
C GLU A 276 130.48 -50.57 12.24
N ALA A 277 131.26 -50.00 11.31
CA ALA A 277 130.74 -49.10 10.26
C ALA A 277 129.97 -49.84 9.14
N GLU A 278 130.38 -51.06 8.78
CA GLU A 278 129.78 -51.79 7.64
C GLU A 278 128.45 -52.50 7.97
N ALA A 279 128.18 -52.80 9.26
CA ALA A 279 126.98 -53.54 9.66
C ALA A 279 125.74 -52.63 9.84
N ASN A 280 125.93 -51.34 10.12
CA ASN A 280 124.85 -50.38 10.35
C ASN A 280 124.35 -49.70 9.06
N GLU A 281 125.14 -49.76 7.98
CA GLU A 281 124.78 -49.10 6.72
C GLU A 281 123.82 -49.94 5.85
N LYS A 282 123.88 -51.28 5.94
CA LYS A 282 123.04 -52.17 5.11
C LYS A 282 121.60 -52.35 5.61
N ARG A 283 121.32 -52.17 6.90
CA ARG A 283 119.96 -52.34 7.47
C ARG A 283 119.05 -51.12 7.35
N ARG A 284 119.58 -49.92 7.08
CA ARG A 284 118.76 -48.70 6.82
C ARG A 284 118.33 -48.57 5.35
N LYS A 285 119.16 -48.99 4.40
CA LYS A 285 118.90 -48.75 2.97
C LYS A 285 117.73 -49.59 2.40
N GLU A 286 117.60 -50.86 2.78
CA GLU A 286 116.63 -51.77 2.13
C GLU A 286 115.14 -51.58 2.53
N LYS A 287 114.81 -50.78 3.57
CA LYS A 287 113.41 -50.53 3.98
C LYS A 287 112.90 -49.12 3.66
N GLU A 288 113.78 -48.16 3.42
CA GLU A 288 113.40 -46.80 2.97
C GLU A 288 113.33 -46.72 1.42
N GLU A 289 114.05 -47.55 0.68
CA GLU A 289 114.11 -47.46 -0.79
C GLU A 289 112.78 -47.81 -1.51
N HIS A 290 112.04 -48.86 -1.13
CA HIS A 290 110.85 -49.25 -1.90
C HIS A 290 109.59 -48.37 -1.73
N SER A 291 109.46 -47.63 -0.63
CA SER A 291 108.37 -46.64 -0.47
C SER A 291 108.76 -45.32 -1.13
N VAL A 292 110.02 -44.93 -1.06
CA VAL A 292 110.52 -43.68 -1.64
C VAL A 292 110.61 -43.79 -3.17
N GLU A 293 111.07 -44.90 -3.74
CA GLU A 293 111.17 -45.09 -5.21
C GLU A 293 109.82 -45.01 -5.92
N ALA A 294 108.73 -45.49 -5.30
CA ALA A 294 107.40 -45.46 -5.88
C ALA A 294 106.81 -44.03 -5.93
N TYR A 295 107.00 -43.25 -4.85
CA TYR A 295 106.62 -41.84 -4.83
C TYR A 295 107.56 -40.99 -5.68
N GLU A 296 108.87 -41.25 -5.64
CA GLU A 296 109.88 -40.53 -6.41
C GLU A 296 109.72 -40.75 -7.94
N SER A 297 109.26 -41.93 -8.37
CA SER A 297 108.94 -42.19 -9.78
C SER A 297 107.71 -41.40 -10.25
N LYS A 298 106.65 -41.32 -9.42
CA LYS A 298 105.47 -40.49 -9.70
C LYS A 298 105.81 -38.99 -9.65
N PHE A 299 106.66 -38.57 -8.72
CA PHE A 299 107.12 -37.19 -8.58
C PHE A 299 108.05 -36.77 -9.73
N LYS A 300 108.95 -37.63 -10.21
CA LYS A 300 109.76 -37.37 -11.41
C LYS A 300 108.90 -37.24 -12.66
N GLN A 301 107.80 -38.00 -12.75
CA GLN A 301 106.83 -37.85 -13.84
C GLN A 301 106.14 -36.48 -13.81
N ILE A 302 105.78 -35.98 -12.62
CA ILE A 302 105.19 -34.64 -12.44
C ILE A 302 106.25 -33.53 -12.66
N GLN A 303 107.49 -33.75 -12.21
CA GLN A 303 108.62 -32.82 -12.38
C GLN A 303 108.99 -32.61 -13.86
N ASN A 304 108.92 -33.69 -14.67
CA ASN A 304 109.15 -33.63 -16.12
C ASN A 304 108.04 -32.90 -16.89
N ILE A 305 106.81 -32.83 -16.35
CA ILE A 305 105.67 -32.16 -16.97
C ILE A 305 105.61 -30.67 -16.59
N ASN A 306 105.94 -30.32 -15.34
CA ASN A 306 105.82 -28.95 -14.81
C ASN A 306 107.11 -28.11 -14.86
N GLY A 307 108.30 -28.71 -15.06
CA GLY A 307 109.53 -27.96 -15.36
C GLY A 307 110.15 -27.13 -14.22
N GLU A 308 109.68 -27.26 -12.98
CA GLU A 308 110.31 -26.62 -11.81
C GLU A 308 111.09 -27.63 -10.96
N GLN A 309 112.31 -27.25 -10.54
CA GLN A 309 113.28 -28.16 -9.90
C GLN A 309 113.17 -28.24 -8.36
N ASP A 310 112.37 -27.38 -7.72
CA ASP A 310 112.16 -27.38 -6.26
C ASP A 310 110.86 -28.10 -5.89
N LEU A 311 110.98 -29.26 -5.23
CA LEU A 311 109.84 -30.12 -4.83
C LEU A 311 108.89 -29.42 -3.84
N ASP A 312 109.42 -28.71 -2.87
CA ASP A 312 108.62 -28.03 -1.85
C ASP A 312 107.78 -26.90 -2.47
N LYS A 313 108.37 -26.14 -3.41
CA LYS A 313 107.64 -25.07 -4.13
C LYS A 313 106.53 -25.61 -5.01
N LEU A 314 106.67 -26.83 -5.55
CA LEU A 314 105.64 -27.46 -6.37
C LEU A 314 104.47 -27.94 -5.52
N VAL A 315 104.74 -28.52 -4.35
CA VAL A 315 103.70 -28.93 -3.39
C VAL A 315 102.99 -27.70 -2.84
N ASP A 316 103.70 -26.64 -2.48
CA ASP A 316 103.10 -25.37 -2.05
C ASP A 316 102.22 -24.77 -3.15
N LYS A 317 102.67 -24.76 -4.41
CA LYS A 317 101.85 -24.33 -5.55
C LYS A 317 100.64 -25.22 -5.78
N PHE A 318 100.75 -26.53 -5.57
CA PHE A 318 99.63 -27.45 -5.73
C PHE A 318 98.59 -27.27 -4.63
N ILE A 319 99.03 -27.14 -3.36
CA ILE A 319 98.16 -26.82 -2.23
C ILE A 319 97.49 -25.47 -2.47
N GLU A 320 98.23 -24.45 -2.91
CA GLU A 320 97.64 -23.16 -3.26
C GLU A 320 96.60 -23.26 -4.38
N VAL A 321 96.86 -24.07 -5.42
CA VAL A 321 95.92 -24.27 -6.52
C VAL A 321 94.71 -25.08 -6.06
N GLU A 322 94.90 -26.11 -5.23
CA GLU A 322 93.84 -26.93 -4.64
C GLU A 322 92.96 -26.11 -3.69
N ASP A 323 93.55 -25.27 -2.84
CA ASP A 323 92.83 -24.34 -1.97
C ASP A 323 92.03 -23.31 -2.78
N LYS A 324 92.63 -22.75 -3.84
CA LYS A 324 91.93 -21.86 -4.78
C LYS A 324 90.78 -22.59 -5.47
N ASN A 325 90.96 -23.85 -5.86
CA ASN A 325 89.95 -24.64 -6.54
C ASN A 325 88.82 -25.07 -5.59
N PHE A 326 89.14 -25.39 -4.34
CA PHE A 326 88.19 -25.69 -3.29
C PHE A 326 87.36 -24.45 -2.91
N ALA A 327 88.01 -23.28 -2.81
CA ALA A 327 87.32 -22.01 -2.62
C ALA A 327 86.37 -21.69 -3.79
N LEU A 328 86.82 -21.91 -5.04
CA LEU A 328 85.98 -21.75 -6.23
C LEU A 328 84.81 -22.73 -6.25
N PHE A 329 85.01 -23.99 -5.87
CA PHE A 329 83.95 -24.99 -5.82
C PHE A 329 82.88 -24.64 -4.77
N ASN A 330 83.31 -24.19 -3.59
CA ASN A 330 82.39 -23.70 -2.57
C ASN A 330 81.64 -22.45 -3.03
N TYR A 331 82.31 -21.53 -3.72
CA TYR A 331 81.68 -20.35 -4.29
C TYR A 331 80.66 -20.69 -5.39
N ILE A 332 80.97 -21.66 -6.26
CA ILE A 332 80.04 -22.15 -7.29
C ILE A 332 78.82 -22.81 -6.64
N ASN A 333 79.00 -23.59 -5.58
CA ASN A 333 77.87 -24.20 -4.87
C ASN A 333 76.99 -23.15 -4.19
N GLU A 334 77.60 -22.14 -3.57
CA GLU A 334 76.87 -21.02 -2.97
C GLU A 334 76.10 -20.23 -4.03
N LEU A 335 76.74 -19.94 -5.18
CA LEU A 335 76.06 -19.30 -6.31
C LEU A 335 74.91 -20.15 -6.87
N ASN A 336 75.07 -21.48 -6.95
CA ASN A 336 74.01 -22.38 -7.39
C ASN A 336 72.82 -22.38 -6.42
N ASN A 337 73.07 -22.41 -5.11
CA ASN A 337 72.02 -22.25 -4.10
C ASN A 337 71.31 -20.90 -4.24
N GLN A 338 72.06 -19.82 -4.45
CA GLN A 338 71.48 -18.49 -4.67
C GLN A 338 70.66 -18.43 -5.97
N ILE A 339 71.09 -19.10 -7.02
CA ILE A 339 70.34 -19.22 -8.28
C ILE A 339 69.03 -19.97 -8.04
N GLU A 340 69.04 -21.09 -7.31
CA GLU A 340 67.81 -21.84 -6.99
C GLU A 340 66.84 -21.01 -6.15
N MET A 341 67.33 -20.33 -5.12
CA MET A 341 66.52 -19.42 -4.30
C MET A 341 65.91 -18.28 -5.13
N LEU A 342 66.70 -17.64 -5.99
CA LEU A 342 66.22 -16.58 -6.87
C LEU A 342 65.20 -17.11 -7.89
N GLN A 343 65.39 -18.33 -8.41
CA GLN A 343 64.43 -18.95 -9.32
C GLN A 343 63.11 -19.27 -8.64
N GLU A 344 63.13 -19.73 -7.39
CA GLU A 344 61.92 -19.96 -6.59
C GLU A 344 61.19 -18.64 -6.30
N GLN A 345 61.91 -17.59 -5.90
CA GLN A 345 61.36 -16.25 -5.72
C GLN A 345 60.74 -15.70 -7.02
N ILE A 346 61.42 -15.85 -8.16
CA ILE A 346 60.88 -15.46 -9.46
C ILE A 346 59.61 -16.26 -9.79
N ALA A 347 59.58 -17.56 -9.46
CA ALA A 347 58.40 -18.39 -9.70
C ALA A 347 57.21 -17.95 -8.84
N ASP A 348 57.44 -17.62 -7.57
CA ASP A 348 56.39 -17.15 -6.67
C ASP A 348 55.88 -15.76 -7.04
N ILE A 349 56.77 -14.81 -7.35
CA ILE A 349 56.38 -13.49 -7.86
C ILE A 349 55.57 -13.64 -9.16
N LYS A 350 55.96 -14.53 -10.07
CA LYS A 350 55.18 -14.81 -11.29
C LYS A 350 53.81 -15.44 -11.01
N LYS A 351 53.65 -16.22 -9.94
CA LYS A 351 52.33 -16.73 -9.52
C LYS A 351 51.48 -15.60 -8.94
N GLU A 352 52.07 -14.72 -8.14
CA GLU A 352 51.38 -13.56 -7.59
C GLU A 352 50.92 -12.60 -8.69
N ILE A 353 51.77 -12.29 -9.66
CA ILE A 353 51.41 -11.47 -10.83
C ILE A 353 50.18 -12.07 -11.54
N ARG A 354 50.18 -13.38 -11.82
CA ARG A 354 49.04 -14.04 -12.46
C ARG A 354 47.75 -13.98 -11.62
N ARG A 355 47.87 -14.06 -10.29
CA ARG A 355 46.71 -13.90 -9.39
C ARG A 355 46.17 -12.47 -9.43
N PHE A 356 47.04 -11.47 -9.40
CA PHE A 356 46.63 -10.07 -9.49
C PHE A 356 46.05 -9.73 -10.86
N GLU A 357 46.58 -10.27 -11.95
CA GLU A 357 46.01 -10.12 -13.29
C GLU A 357 44.61 -10.74 -13.37
N ALA A 358 44.41 -11.95 -12.85
CA ALA A 358 43.10 -12.59 -12.82
C ALA A 358 42.08 -11.79 -11.97
N GLN A 359 42.48 -11.32 -10.79
CA GLN A 359 41.65 -10.45 -9.96
C GLN A 359 41.35 -9.11 -10.63
N GLY A 360 42.33 -8.54 -11.36
CA GLY A 360 42.16 -7.32 -12.13
C GLY A 360 41.12 -7.47 -13.23
N VAL A 361 41.15 -8.58 -13.98
CA VAL A 361 40.16 -8.89 -15.02
C VAL A 361 38.76 -9.07 -14.42
N GLU A 362 38.62 -9.80 -13.31
CA GLU A 362 37.32 -9.97 -12.64
C GLU A 362 36.75 -8.64 -12.13
N LEU A 363 37.60 -7.79 -11.54
CA LEU A 363 37.19 -6.48 -11.05
C LEU A 363 36.80 -5.54 -12.21
N GLU A 364 37.54 -5.58 -13.31
CA GLU A 364 37.23 -4.78 -14.50
C GLU A 364 35.92 -5.24 -15.14
N ASP A 365 35.66 -6.55 -15.21
CA ASP A 365 34.40 -7.09 -15.73
C ASP A 365 33.20 -6.73 -14.84
N GLN A 366 33.38 -6.72 -13.51
CA GLN A 366 32.37 -6.22 -12.57
C GLN A 366 32.15 -4.72 -12.72
N ARG A 367 33.23 -3.94 -12.89
CA ARG A 367 33.16 -2.49 -13.09
C ARG A 367 32.45 -2.16 -14.40
N GLN A 368 32.74 -2.88 -15.49
CA GLN A 368 32.09 -2.72 -16.77
C GLN A 368 30.58 -3.00 -16.67
N LYS A 369 30.19 -4.12 -16.05
CA LYS A 369 28.76 -4.43 -15.81
C LYS A 369 28.06 -3.37 -14.97
N MET A 370 28.73 -2.82 -13.95
CA MET A 370 28.18 -1.73 -13.16
C MET A 370 28.04 -0.44 -13.98
N LEU A 371 28.99 -0.12 -14.85
CA LEU A 371 28.90 1.03 -15.74
C LEU A 371 27.74 0.88 -16.72
N ASP A 372 27.60 -0.28 -17.36
CA ASP A 372 26.50 -0.56 -18.29
C ASP A 372 25.13 -0.42 -17.59
N GLN A 373 24.98 -0.97 -16.38
CA GLN A 373 23.75 -0.82 -15.60
C GLN A 373 23.45 0.63 -15.22
N MET A 374 24.48 1.43 -14.92
CA MET A 374 24.31 2.84 -14.58
C MET A 374 23.98 3.67 -15.83
N GLU A 375 24.53 3.32 -16.98
CA GLU A 375 24.21 3.93 -18.26
C GLU A 375 22.76 3.63 -18.69
N ASP A 376 22.30 2.38 -18.53
CA ASP A 376 20.91 2.00 -18.77
C ASP A 376 19.94 2.76 -17.88
N LYS A 377 20.23 2.87 -16.58
CA LYS A 377 19.42 3.65 -15.64
C LYS A 377 19.38 5.13 -16.03
N ARG A 378 20.52 5.69 -16.43
CA ARG A 378 20.60 7.08 -16.91
C ARG A 378 19.77 7.27 -18.18
N SER A 379 19.84 6.34 -19.12
CA SER A 379 19.08 6.35 -20.38
C SER A 379 17.57 6.29 -20.12
N GLN A 380 17.12 5.40 -19.23
CA GLN A 380 15.71 5.30 -18.85
C GLN A 380 15.22 6.57 -18.14
N ALA A 381 16.00 7.12 -17.20
CA ALA A 381 15.66 8.36 -16.52
C ALA A 381 15.59 9.55 -17.49
N ALA A 382 16.49 9.62 -18.48
CA ALA A 382 16.49 10.66 -19.51
C ALA A 382 15.23 10.59 -20.39
N LYS A 383 14.83 9.39 -20.83
CA LYS A 383 13.59 9.21 -21.61
C LYS A 383 12.35 9.64 -20.84
N LEU A 384 12.23 9.22 -19.58
CA LEU A 384 11.12 9.63 -18.72
C LEU A 384 11.09 11.14 -18.50
N ALA A 385 12.25 11.77 -18.29
CA ALA A 385 12.35 13.21 -18.14
C ALA A 385 11.87 13.94 -19.41
N GLU A 386 12.28 13.49 -20.60
CA GLU A 386 11.86 14.05 -21.88
C GLU A 386 10.34 13.92 -22.07
N GLU A 387 9.76 12.76 -21.76
CA GLU A 387 8.30 12.56 -21.80
C GLU A 387 7.54 13.50 -20.85
N TYR A 388 8.05 13.71 -19.63
CA TYR A 388 7.44 14.64 -18.68
C TYR A 388 7.59 16.10 -19.12
N GLU A 389 8.72 16.47 -19.74
CA GLU A 389 8.91 17.79 -20.32
C GLU A 389 7.94 18.07 -21.47
N GLU A 390 7.70 17.09 -22.34
CA GLU A 390 6.71 17.21 -23.42
C GLU A 390 5.28 17.38 -22.88
N LYS A 391 4.91 16.58 -21.88
CA LYS A 391 3.62 16.72 -21.17
C LYS A 391 3.49 18.09 -20.50
N MET A 392 4.54 18.58 -19.83
CA MET A 392 4.53 19.91 -19.22
C MET A 392 4.42 21.01 -20.28
N ARG A 393 5.11 20.88 -21.41
CA ARG A 393 5.08 21.86 -22.51
C ARG A 393 3.70 21.95 -23.15
N SER A 394 3.04 20.81 -23.38
CA SER A 394 1.66 20.76 -23.89
C SER A 394 0.66 21.35 -22.90
N ALA A 395 0.75 21.00 -21.60
CA ALA A 395 -0.10 21.57 -20.56
C ALA A 395 0.06 23.10 -20.42
N LYS A 396 1.31 23.60 -20.43
CA LYS A 396 1.59 25.05 -20.43
C LYS A 396 0.97 25.75 -21.64
N LYS A 397 1.08 25.16 -22.83
CA LYS A 397 0.46 25.73 -24.05
C LYS A 397 -1.05 25.84 -23.92
N ILE A 398 -1.72 24.83 -23.34
CA ILE A 398 -3.18 24.88 -23.08
C ILE A 398 -3.48 25.98 -22.06
N LEU A 399 -2.69 26.08 -20.99
CA LEU A 399 -2.88 27.09 -19.95
C LEU A 399 -2.71 28.51 -20.50
N ASP A 400 -1.70 28.75 -21.35
CA ASP A 400 -1.49 30.04 -22.01
C ASP A 400 -2.66 30.41 -22.93
N GLN A 401 -3.22 29.44 -23.64
CA GLN A 401 -4.44 29.64 -24.44
C GLN A 401 -5.65 30.00 -23.57
N CYS A 402 -5.84 29.32 -22.43
CA CYS A 402 -6.89 29.66 -21.47
C CYS A 402 -6.71 31.07 -20.90
N ARG A 403 -5.48 31.43 -20.51
CA ARG A 403 -5.13 32.77 -20.01
C ARG A 403 -5.48 33.85 -21.03
N ALA A 404 -5.11 33.67 -22.29
CA ALA A 404 -5.43 34.60 -23.38
C ALA A 404 -6.94 34.67 -23.67
N GLY A 405 -7.64 33.54 -23.62
CA GLY A 405 -9.09 33.46 -23.79
C GLY A 405 -9.84 34.23 -22.70
N ILE A 406 -9.44 34.03 -21.44
CA ILE A 406 -10.02 34.71 -20.27
C ILE A 406 -9.78 36.21 -20.34
N ASP A 407 -8.55 36.65 -20.63
CA ASP A 407 -8.24 38.09 -20.78
C ASP A 407 -9.05 38.74 -21.92
N SER A 408 -9.24 38.04 -23.04
CA SER A 408 -10.05 38.49 -24.16
C SER A 408 -11.52 38.65 -23.79
N ILE A 409 -12.10 37.67 -23.09
CA ILE A 409 -13.51 37.70 -22.64
C ILE A 409 -13.70 38.80 -21.59
N PHE A 410 -12.78 38.90 -20.62
CA PHE A 410 -12.80 39.92 -19.57
C PHE A 410 -12.86 41.33 -20.16
N LYS A 411 -12.04 41.60 -21.18
CA LYS A 411 -12.02 42.88 -21.91
C LYS A 411 -13.29 43.11 -22.74
N LYS A 412 -13.79 42.10 -23.46
CA LYS A 412 -14.98 42.21 -24.33
C LYS A 412 -16.27 42.46 -23.56
N ILE A 413 -16.43 41.83 -22.40
CA ILE A 413 -17.61 41.97 -21.54
C ILE A 413 -17.57 43.29 -20.74
N GLY A 414 -16.40 43.97 -20.72
CA GLY A 414 -16.23 45.23 -20.02
C GLY A 414 -16.28 45.07 -18.50
N CYS A 415 -15.62 44.03 -17.98
CA CYS A 415 -15.54 43.78 -16.54
C CYS A 415 -14.64 44.84 -15.87
N ASP A 416 -15.05 45.33 -14.70
CA ASP A 416 -14.33 46.39 -13.98
C ASP A 416 -13.03 45.88 -13.36
N ARG A 417 -11.91 46.24 -13.99
CA ARG A 417 -10.55 45.85 -13.54
C ARG A 417 -10.24 46.29 -12.10
N ARG A 418 -10.89 47.35 -11.61
CA ARG A 418 -10.73 47.89 -10.25
C ARG A 418 -11.20 46.94 -9.14
N GLN A 419 -12.22 46.11 -9.39
CA GLN A 419 -12.72 45.14 -8.40
C GLN A 419 -11.70 44.01 -8.16
N ILE A 420 -10.94 43.67 -9.20
CA ILE A 420 -9.90 42.65 -9.17
C ILE A 420 -8.58 43.24 -8.64
N ASP A 421 -8.19 44.44 -9.09
CA ASP A 421 -6.95 45.10 -8.67
C ASP A 421 -6.92 45.44 -7.16
N HIS A 422 -8.08 45.74 -6.54
CA HIS A 422 -8.18 45.95 -5.09
C HIS A 422 -7.95 44.66 -4.29
N LEU A 423 -8.21 43.49 -4.89
CA LEU A 423 -8.04 42.18 -4.26
C LEU A 423 -6.69 41.53 -4.58
N LEU A 424 -6.13 41.81 -5.74
CA LEU A 424 -4.85 41.31 -6.24
C LEU A 424 -3.84 42.45 -6.23
N GLN A 425 -3.34 42.80 -5.03
CA GLN A 425 -2.54 43.99 -4.73
C GLN A 425 -1.21 44.17 -5.51
N SER A 426 -0.91 43.41 -6.58
CA SER A 426 0.42 43.48 -7.22
C SER A 426 0.63 42.81 -8.58
N HIS A 427 -0.35 42.14 -9.21
CA HIS A 427 -0.12 41.47 -10.50
C HIS A 427 -1.04 41.97 -11.61
N GLU A 428 -0.43 42.63 -12.58
CA GLU A 428 -1.10 43.15 -13.77
C GLU A 428 -1.37 42.01 -14.76
N GLY A 429 -2.62 41.53 -14.82
CA GLY A 429 -3.11 40.54 -15.78
C GLY A 429 -3.47 39.18 -15.18
N VAL A 430 -4.14 38.35 -15.99
CA VAL A 430 -4.50 36.97 -15.62
C VAL A 430 -3.21 36.17 -15.38
N THR A 431 -3.09 35.40 -14.32
CA THR A 431 -2.02 34.46 -13.93
C THR A 431 -2.67 33.15 -13.50
N GLU A 432 -1.90 32.09 -13.32
CA GLU A 432 -2.42 30.77 -12.92
C GLU A 432 -3.22 30.85 -11.61
N ASP A 433 -2.70 31.55 -10.61
CA ASP A 433 -3.32 31.68 -9.28
C ASP A 433 -4.59 32.53 -9.28
N ASN A 434 -4.70 33.48 -10.20
CA ASN A 434 -5.81 34.43 -10.23
C ASN A 434 -6.86 34.09 -11.31
N MET A 435 -6.60 33.09 -12.17
CA MET A 435 -7.45 32.71 -13.30
C MET A 435 -8.90 32.42 -12.89
N LEU A 436 -9.08 31.69 -11.77
CA LEU A 436 -10.41 31.37 -11.22
C LEU A 436 -11.15 32.62 -10.72
N ARG A 437 -10.41 33.61 -10.21
CA ARG A 437 -11.00 34.87 -9.73
C ARG A 437 -11.47 35.74 -10.90
N TYR A 438 -10.69 35.79 -11.98
CA TYR A 438 -11.11 36.42 -13.23
C TYR A 438 -12.36 35.75 -13.80
N LEU A 439 -12.43 34.41 -13.82
CA LEU A 439 -13.61 33.67 -14.27
C LEU A 439 -14.85 33.97 -13.43
N GLY A 440 -14.74 34.01 -12.09
CA GLY A 440 -15.87 34.36 -11.23
C GLY A 440 -16.38 35.79 -11.45
N THR A 441 -15.48 36.74 -11.72
CA THR A 441 -15.88 38.13 -12.04
C THR A 441 -16.55 38.22 -13.41
N ILE A 442 -16.04 37.46 -14.39
CA ILE A 442 -16.68 37.32 -15.70
C ILE A 442 -18.08 36.74 -15.56
N GLU A 443 -18.25 35.70 -14.73
CA GLU A 443 -19.54 35.06 -14.48
C GLU A 443 -20.55 36.05 -13.87
N GLU A 444 -20.17 36.78 -12.82
CA GLU A 444 -21.00 37.80 -12.18
C GLU A 444 -21.43 38.87 -13.19
N ARG A 445 -20.48 39.41 -13.96
CA ARG A 445 -20.78 40.44 -14.96
C ARG A 445 -21.64 39.92 -16.12
N THR A 446 -21.42 38.68 -16.55
CA THR A 446 -22.23 38.05 -17.60
C THR A 446 -23.66 37.87 -17.11
N ASN A 447 -23.85 37.45 -15.87
CA ASN A 447 -25.16 37.34 -15.23
C ASN A 447 -25.88 38.68 -15.15
N GLU A 448 -25.18 39.76 -14.79
CA GLU A 448 -25.76 41.11 -14.80
C GLU A 448 -26.24 41.53 -16.19
N LEU A 449 -25.45 41.29 -17.24
CA LEU A 449 -25.82 41.61 -18.61
C LEU A 449 -27.02 40.77 -19.09
N LEU A 450 -27.06 39.48 -18.75
CA LEU A 450 -28.20 38.61 -19.06
C LEU A 450 -29.47 39.06 -18.34
N MET A 451 -29.38 39.46 -17.07
CA MET A 451 -30.51 40.04 -16.33
C MET A 451 -30.97 41.35 -16.98
N ALA A 452 -30.05 42.25 -17.33
CA ALA A 452 -30.37 43.48 -18.01
C ALA A 452 -31.11 43.22 -19.33
N GLN A 453 -30.62 42.28 -20.15
CA GLN A 453 -31.27 41.88 -21.39
C GLN A 453 -32.66 41.28 -21.16
N ALA A 454 -32.83 40.41 -20.16
CA ALA A 454 -34.12 39.84 -19.80
C ALA A 454 -35.13 40.94 -19.39
N THR A 455 -34.69 41.94 -18.62
CA THR A 455 -35.56 43.07 -18.24
C THR A 455 -35.91 43.99 -19.41
N MET A 456 -35.00 44.21 -20.36
CA MET A 456 -35.27 44.98 -21.58
C MET A 456 -36.27 44.26 -22.49
N ASN A 457 -36.08 42.95 -22.70
CA ASN A 457 -37.01 42.12 -23.46
C ASN A 457 -38.41 42.06 -22.81
N ALA A 458 -38.48 42.00 -21.47
CA ALA A 458 -39.76 42.03 -20.74
C ALA A 458 -40.50 43.37 -20.92
N LYS A 459 -39.76 44.48 -20.99
CA LYS A 459 -40.33 45.82 -21.24
C LYS A 459 -40.84 45.99 -22.67
N GLU A 460 -40.16 45.41 -23.67
CA GLU A 460 -40.60 45.50 -25.07
C GLU A 460 -41.83 44.64 -25.38
N GLN A 461 -42.07 43.56 -24.63
CA GLN A 461 -43.17 42.62 -24.91
C GLN A 461 -44.42 42.78 -24.02
N ASN A 462 -44.42 43.67 -23.00
CA ASN A 462 -45.54 43.86 -22.06
C ASN A 462 -46.03 42.55 -21.39
N ILE A 463 -45.09 41.67 -20.99
CA ILE A 463 -45.37 40.40 -20.30
C ILE A 463 -44.79 40.49 -18.87
N PRO A 464 -45.51 40.06 -17.81
CA PRO A 464 -45.02 40.17 -16.43
C PRO A 464 -43.71 39.42 -16.22
N LEU A 465 -42.80 40.04 -15.43
CA LEU A 465 -41.40 39.65 -15.17
C LEU A 465 -41.16 38.19 -14.73
N ARG A 466 -42.21 37.41 -14.43
CA ARG A 466 -42.11 36.11 -13.79
C ARG A 466 -41.98 34.93 -14.75
N GLU A 467 -42.27 35.10 -16.04
CA GLU A 467 -42.38 33.96 -16.97
C GLU A 467 -41.24 33.82 -18.00
N ARG A 468 -40.18 34.65 -17.96
CA ARG A 468 -39.11 34.53 -18.98
C ARG A 468 -37.70 34.82 -18.52
N ALA A 469 -37.31 34.31 -17.36
CA ALA A 469 -35.91 34.17 -17.00
C ALA A 469 -35.46 32.69 -17.03
N PRO A 470 -35.45 31.99 -18.17
CA PRO A 470 -34.61 30.81 -18.28
C PRO A 470 -33.17 31.29 -18.56
N ASN A 471 -32.23 30.79 -17.76
CA ASN A 471 -30.78 30.81 -18.00
C ASN A 471 -30.01 32.02 -17.42
N LEU A 472 -30.16 32.25 -16.12
CA LEU A 472 -29.07 32.87 -15.35
C LEU A 472 -27.95 31.81 -15.18
N ILE A 473 -26.71 32.14 -15.54
CA ILE A 473 -25.57 31.21 -15.41
C ILE A 473 -25.36 30.98 -13.92
N GLY A 474 -25.73 29.80 -13.44
CA GLY A 474 -25.83 29.48 -12.00
C GLY A 474 -27.07 28.68 -11.63
N ASP A 475 -28.08 28.62 -12.51
CA ASP A 475 -29.06 27.54 -12.47
C ASP A 475 -28.34 26.29 -13.00
N GLY A 476 -27.87 25.43 -12.09
CA GLY A 476 -27.36 24.10 -12.44
C GLY A 476 -28.39 23.38 -13.31
N PRO A 477 -27.99 22.37 -14.12
CA PRO A 477 -28.90 21.74 -15.06
C PRO A 477 -30.19 21.35 -14.33
N SER A 478 -31.31 21.91 -14.79
CA SER A 478 -32.64 21.49 -14.36
C SER A 478 -32.66 19.96 -14.38
N GLY A 479 -33.15 19.37 -13.29
CA GLY A 479 -33.13 17.92 -13.04
C GLY A 479 -33.46 17.08 -14.28
N PRO A 480 -32.95 15.83 -14.33
CA PRO A 480 -32.69 15.11 -15.57
C PRO A 480 -33.92 15.12 -16.50
N ALA A 481 -33.74 15.72 -17.67
CA ALA A 481 -34.65 15.51 -18.79
C ALA A 481 -34.74 14.00 -19.08
N PRO A 482 -35.92 13.48 -19.47
CA PRO A 482 -36.09 12.06 -19.74
C PRO A 482 -35.11 11.62 -20.82
N HIS A 483 -34.40 10.52 -20.53
CA HIS A 483 -33.36 9.90 -21.33
C HIS A 483 -33.50 10.13 -22.84
N VAL A 484 -32.61 10.96 -23.40
CA VAL A 484 -32.27 10.91 -24.82
C VAL A 484 -31.32 9.74 -25.00
N HIS A 485 -31.81 8.63 -25.56
CA HIS A 485 -30.97 7.52 -26.02
C HIS A 485 -30.15 7.99 -27.22
N VAL A 486 -28.93 8.47 -26.96
CA VAL A 486 -27.91 8.68 -28.00
C VAL A 486 -27.21 7.35 -28.23
N HIS A 487 -27.51 6.71 -29.36
CA HIS A 487 -26.69 5.62 -29.86
C HIS A 487 -25.36 6.19 -30.34
N LEU A 488 -24.27 5.87 -29.64
CA LEU A 488 -22.93 6.09 -30.16
C LEU A 488 -22.68 5.14 -31.35
N PRO A 489 -22.01 5.60 -32.43
CA PRO A 489 -21.61 4.75 -33.53
C PRO A 489 -20.73 3.58 -33.04
N ASN A 490 -21.05 2.40 -33.54
CA ASN A 490 -20.35 1.16 -33.28
C ASN A 490 -18.94 1.24 -33.90
N THR A 491 -17.90 1.35 -33.07
CA THR A 491 -16.52 1.03 -33.46
C THR A 491 -16.07 -0.18 -32.66
N ASP A 492 -16.60 -1.33 -33.08
CA ASP A 492 -15.95 -2.62 -32.89
C ASP A 492 -14.93 -2.75 -34.02
N ASP A 493 -13.67 -2.48 -33.70
CA ASP A 493 -12.50 -3.18 -34.26
C ASP A 493 -11.22 -2.56 -33.71
N ARG A 494 -10.30 -3.45 -33.27
CA ARG A 494 -8.96 -3.24 -32.69
C ARG A 494 -8.88 -3.25 -31.17
N ARG A 495 -9.09 -4.44 -30.62
CA ARG A 495 -8.45 -4.87 -29.37
C ARG A 495 -7.01 -5.28 -29.68
N ASP A 496 -6.07 -4.36 -29.52
CA ASP A 496 -4.68 -4.69 -29.23
C ASP A 496 -4.44 -4.53 -27.73
N GLN A 497 -3.69 -5.49 -27.19
CA GLN A 497 -3.49 -5.75 -25.77
C GLN A 497 -2.52 -4.73 -25.17
N GLU A 498 -2.98 -3.93 -24.21
CA GLU A 498 -2.09 -3.22 -23.30
C GLU A 498 -2.55 -3.45 -21.85
N GLU A 499 -1.68 -4.12 -21.09
CA GLU A 499 -1.80 -4.34 -19.65
C GLU A 499 -1.85 -3.00 -18.91
N LYS A 500 -3.00 -2.69 -18.29
CA LYS A 500 -3.12 -1.55 -17.39
C LYS A 500 -2.54 -1.89 -16.01
N VAL A 501 -1.35 -1.37 -15.75
CA VAL A 501 -0.76 -1.21 -14.42
C VAL A 501 -1.22 0.14 -13.87
N GLU A 502 -2.44 0.23 -13.31
CA GLU A 502 -2.91 1.50 -12.73
C GLU A 502 -3.98 1.36 -11.62
N ASP A 503 -4.01 0.24 -10.89
CA ASP A 503 -5.01 -0.05 -9.85
C ASP A 503 -4.45 -0.07 -8.40
N GLU A 504 -3.51 0.82 -8.07
CA GLU A 504 -2.96 0.93 -6.70
C GLU A 504 -3.48 2.11 -5.85
N LEU A 505 -4.32 3.01 -6.39
CA LEU A 505 -4.76 4.21 -5.66
C LEU A 505 -6.28 4.33 -5.44
N LYS A 506 -7.03 3.23 -5.49
CA LYS A 506 -8.45 3.20 -5.09
C LYS A 506 -8.65 2.34 -3.84
N PRO A 507 -9.25 2.86 -2.76
CA PRO A 507 -9.56 2.04 -1.60
C PRO A 507 -10.56 0.95 -1.99
N LEU A 508 -10.14 -0.32 -1.90
CA LEU A 508 -10.95 -1.46 -2.29
C LEU A 508 -12.23 -1.54 -1.45
N THR A 509 -13.34 -1.87 -2.10
CA THR A 509 -14.59 -2.20 -1.42
C THR A 509 -14.47 -3.53 -0.67
N ARG A 510 -15.29 -3.74 0.35
CA ARG A 510 -15.26 -4.95 1.20
C ARG A 510 -15.49 -6.24 0.39
N GLU A 511 -16.23 -6.17 -0.70
CA GLU A 511 -16.50 -7.30 -1.59
C GLU A 511 -15.30 -7.62 -2.50
N GLU A 512 -14.65 -6.59 -3.05
CA GLU A 512 -13.41 -6.73 -3.83
C GLU A 512 -12.26 -7.29 -2.99
N LEU A 513 -12.14 -6.86 -1.73
CA LEU A 513 -11.12 -7.36 -0.81
C LEU A 513 -11.36 -8.83 -0.44
N LYS A 514 -12.63 -9.23 -0.31
CA LYS A 514 -13.01 -10.64 -0.10
C LYS A 514 -12.70 -11.49 -1.34
N GLN A 515 -12.97 -10.97 -2.54
CA GLN A 515 -12.64 -11.67 -3.79
C GLN A 515 -11.13 -11.81 -3.98
N ARG A 516 -10.35 -10.74 -3.75
CA ARG A 516 -8.87 -10.81 -3.81
C ARG A 516 -8.29 -11.79 -2.79
N ALA A 517 -8.85 -11.87 -1.59
CA ALA A 517 -8.42 -12.84 -0.59
C ALA A 517 -8.72 -14.29 -1.03
N ILE A 518 -9.90 -14.53 -1.64
CA ILE A 518 -10.26 -15.84 -2.19
C ILE A 518 -9.34 -16.23 -3.36
N ASP A 519 -9.03 -15.29 -4.24
CA ASP A 519 -8.15 -15.53 -5.38
C ASP A 519 -6.70 -15.73 -4.96
N HIS A 520 -6.24 -15.04 -3.91
CA HIS A 520 -4.93 -15.27 -3.31
C HIS A 520 -4.82 -16.67 -2.69
N VAL A 521 -5.85 -17.12 -1.97
CA VAL A 521 -5.90 -18.49 -1.41
C VAL A 521 -5.94 -19.54 -2.53
N ARG A 522 -6.74 -19.34 -3.58
CA ARG A 522 -6.77 -20.22 -4.75
C ARG A 522 -5.44 -20.29 -5.49
N ASN A 523 -4.72 -19.18 -5.60
CA ASN A 523 -3.40 -19.16 -6.24
C ASN A 523 -2.32 -19.83 -5.37
N LEU A 524 -2.42 -19.72 -4.04
CA LEU A 524 -1.58 -20.49 -3.12
C LEU A 524 -1.85 -21.99 -3.22
N GLU A 525 -3.13 -22.41 -3.28
CA GLU A 525 -3.50 -23.81 -3.49
C GLU A 525 -3.00 -24.33 -4.83
N LYS A 526 -3.13 -23.55 -5.92
CA LYS A 526 -2.58 -23.91 -7.24
C LYS A 526 -1.05 -24.02 -7.24
N ARG A 527 -0.34 -23.14 -6.51
CA ARG A 527 1.11 -23.24 -6.34
C ARG A 527 1.52 -24.45 -5.52
N ALA A 528 0.81 -24.76 -4.44
CA ALA A 528 1.05 -25.96 -3.64
C ALA A 528 0.81 -27.25 -4.45
N LEU A 529 -0.22 -27.27 -5.31
CA LEU A 529 -0.49 -28.37 -6.23
C LEU A 529 0.58 -28.49 -7.33
N GLN A 530 1.10 -27.36 -7.84
CA GLN A 530 2.23 -27.36 -8.78
C GLN A 530 3.55 -27.80 -8.14
N GLU A 531 3.80 -27.45 -6.88
CA GLU A 531 4.97 -27.91 -6.12
C GLU A 531 4.89 -29.40 -5.78
N GLN A 532 3.70 -29.93 -5.45
CA GLN A 532 3.48 -31.38 -5.33
C GLN A 532 3.66 -32.14 -6.65
N SER A 533 3.38 -31.52 -7.80
CA SER A 533 3.60 -32.13 -9.11
C SER A 533 5.06 -32.10 -9.60
N LYS A 534 5.92 -31.26 -8.98
CA LYS A 534 7.33 -31.09 -9.38
C LYS A 534 8.29 -32.10 -8.75
N TYR A 535 7.85 -32.84 -7.71
CA TYR A 535 8.65 -33.88 -7.07
C TYR A 535 7.84 -35.15 -6.81
N PRO A 536 7.61 -36.01 -7.82
CA PRO A 536 7.21 -37.38 -7.58
C PRO A 536 8.46 -38.22 -7.28
N ASP A 537 8.50 -38.75 -6.06
CA ASP A 537 9.30 -39.92 -5.63
C ASP A 537 10.80 -39.71 -5.33
N MET A 538 11.13 -39.70 -4.03
CA MET A 538 12.41 -40.20 -3.51
C MET A 538 12.08 -41.13 -2.34
N SER A 539 11.75 -42.37 -2.66
CA SER A 539 11.83 -43.49 -1.73
C SER A 539 13.29 -43.69 -1.26
N PRO A 540 13.54 -43.97 0.04
CA PRO A 540 14.81 -44.52 0.47
C PRO A 540 14.68 -46.04 0.60
N THR A 541 15.38 -46.75 -0.29
CA THR A 541 15.74 -48.16 -0.11
C THR A 541 16.85 -48.31 0.93
N ALA A 542 16.79 -49.46 1.63
CA ALA A 542 17.82 -50.13 2.43
C ALA A 542 17.83 -49.85 3.95
N SER A 543 17.36 -50.82 4.74
CA SER A 543 18.26 -51.82 5.35
C SER A 543 17.56 -52.60 6.48
N ARG A 544 17.53 -53.91 6.26
CA ARG A 544 17.25 -55.03 7.16
C ARG A 544 18.18 -55.02 8.37
N GLU A 545 17.65 -55.03 9.60
CA GLU A 545 18.19 -55.83 10.71
C GLU A 545 17.21 -56.01 11.88
N LYS A 546 17.43 -57.12 12.60
CA LYS A 546 16.51 -57.86 13.48
C LYS A 546 16.51 -57.35 14.93
N SER A 547 15.37 -57.44 15.61
CA SER A 547 15.23 -57.71 17.07
C SER A 547 13.73 -57.75 17.42
N THR A 548 13.08 -58.93 17.42
CA THR A 548 12.75 -59.77 18.59
C THR A 548 11.90 -59.12 19.68
N ASN A 549 10.63 -59.52 19.71
CA ASN A 549 9.73 -59.78 20.84
C ASN A 549 10.21 -59.44 22.26
N GLY A 550 9.34 -58.74 23.00
CA GLY A 550 9.39 -58.64 24.45
C GLY A 550 8.15 -57.96 25.01
N ALA A 551 7.02 -58.66 25.03
CA ALA A 551 5.83 -58.25 25.77
C ALA A 551 6.03 -58.47 27.27
N SER A 552 5.78 -57.46 28.09
CA SER A 552 5.37 -57.66 29.49
C SER A 552 4.45 -56.53 29.95
N LYS A 553 3.23 -56.95 30.28
CA LYS A 553 2.21 -56.23 31.04
C LYS A 553 2.61 -56.17 32.52
N SER A 554 2.20 -55.09 33.19
CA SER A 554 1.57 -55.03 34.55
C SER A 554 1.91 -53.67 35.17
N ALA A 555 0.97 -52.75 35.41
CA ALA A 555 -0.19 -52.77 36.33
C ALA A 555 0.18 -52.39 37.78
N GLY A 556 -0.57 -51.41 38.32
CA GLY A 556 -0.54 -50.95 39.73
C GLY A 556 0.30 -49.69 39.94
N GLY A 557 -0.15 -48.63 40.60
CA GLY A 557 -1.41 -48.27 41.27
C GLY A 557 -1.29 -46.78 41.63
N GLU A 558 -2.35 -46.00 41.42
CA GLU A 558 -3.21 -45.48 42.49
C GLU A 558 -2.62 -44.35 43.37
N THR A 559 -3.24 -43.18 43.18
CA THR A 559 -3.77 -42.25 44.22
C THR A 559 -2.83 -41.51 45.17
N GLY A 560 -3.08 -40.20 45.32
CA GLY A 560 -2.58 -39.38 46.42
C GLY A 560 -2.54 -37.90 46.06
N LYS A 561 -3.69 -37.22 45.97
CA LYS A 561 -4.14 -36.22 46.95
C LYS A 561 -3.13 -35.11 47.28
N THR A 562 -3.44 -33.92 46.79
CA THR A 562 -3.20 -32.63 47.46
C THR A 562 -3.77 -32.68 48.89
N PRO A 563 -3.22 -31.94 49.88
CA PRO A 563 -3.65 -30.54 50.01
C PRO A 563 -2.65 -29.55 50.68
N THR A 564 -2.99 -28.27 50.48
CA THR A 564 -2.88 -27.13 51.44
C THR A 564 -1.53 -26.49 51.82
N ALA A 565 -1.55 -25.17 51.61
CA ALA A 565 -1.32 -24.10 52.61
C ALA A 565 0.06 -23.43 52.71
N ARG A 566 0.05 -22.16 52.22
CA ARG A 566 0.39 -20.90 52.92
C ARG A 566 1.74 -20.76 53.66
N GLY A 567 2.40 -19.65 53.30
CA GLY A 567 3.40 -18.90 54.08
C GLY A 567 4.60 -18.62 53.20
N ARG A 568 4.98 -17.39 52.85
CA ARG A 568 4.68 -16.05 53.33
C ARG A 568 4.83 -15.08 52.16
#